data_AF-A0A950A938-F1
#
_entry.id   AF-A0A950A938-F1
#
_cell.length_a   1.000
_cell.length_b   1.000
_cell.length_c   1.000
_cell.angle_alpha   90.00
_cell.angle_beta   90.00
_cell.angle_gamma   90.00
#
_symmetry.space_group_name_H-M   'P 1'
#
loop_
_entity.id
_entity.type
_entity.pdbx_description
1 polymer ?
#
loop_
_entity_poly.entity_id
_entity_poly.type
_entity_poly.pdbx_seq_one_letter_code
_entity_poly.pdbx_strand_id
1 'polypeptide(L)'
;MTAEFSRDVMGMQIVGGSSADAPIGASAFLSSRPEEESHEIALFTNPEIRHVAFNVASLAELRSFYQRICARRLPVKMAANHGASLAFYFDDPDGNMIEVYWPTGVNYRQPFIEPLDLTQSEEALRATLRLDDR
;
A
#
# COMPACT_ATOMS: atom_id res chain seq x y z
N MET A 1 -19.95 -10.08 -1.31
CA MET A 1 -20.27 -9.92 -2.75
C MET A 1 -19.05 -9.64 -3.63
N THR A 2 -18.39 -8.47 -3.62
CA THR A 2 -17.27 -8.20 -4.56
C THR A 2 -16.03 -9.07 -4.32
N ALA A 3 -15.65 -9.29 -3.06
CA ALA A 3 -14.53 -10.18 -2.73
C ALA A 3 -14.80 -11.64 -3.16
N GLU A 4 -16.03 -12.12 -2.92
CA GLU A 4 -16.46 -13.46 -3.33
C GLU A 4 -16.53 -13.59 -4.85
N PHE A 5 -17.07 -12.59 -5.56
CA PHE A 5 -17.05 -12.56 -7.02
C PHE A 5 -15.62 -12.65 -7.58
N SER A 6 -14.69 -11.88 -7.01
CA SER A 6 -13.29 -11.89 -7.44
C SER A 6 -12.63 -13.26 -7.21
N ARG A 7 -12.93 -13.90 -6.08
CA ARG A 7 -12.48 -15.27 -5.80
C ARG A 7 -13.10 -16.30 -6.76
N ASP A 8 -14.42 -16.28 -6.87
CA ASP A 8 -15.19 -17.35 -7.52
C ASP A 8 -15.15 -17.25 -9.05
N VAL A 9 -15.04 -16.02 -9.60
CA VAL A 9 -15.05 -15.77 -11.05
C VAL A 9 -13.65 -15.49 -11.59
N MET A 10 -12.85 -14.67 -10.89
CA MET A 10 -11.51 -14.30 -11.36
C MET A 10 -10.41 -15.22 -10.81
N GLY A 11 -10.75 -16.16 -9.91
CA GLY A 11 -9.79 -17.10 -9.33
C GLY A 11 -8.80 -16.46 -8.34
N MET A 12 -9.09 -15.25 -7.86
CA MET A 12 -8.21 -14.55 -6.92
C MET A 12 -8.28 -15.16 -5.53
N GLN A 13 -7.22 -14.99 -4.75
CA GLN A 13 -7.17 -15.39 -3.34
C GLN A 13 -7.36 -14.18 -2.44
N ILE A 14 -8.14 -14.35 -1.36
CA ILE A 14 -8.23 -13.35 -0.29
C ILE A 14 -7.04 -13.57 0.65
N VAL A 15 -6.09 -12.64 0.63
CA VAL A 15 -4.79 -12.76 1.34
C VAL A 15 -4.75 -11.95 2.65
N GLY A 16 -5.70 -11.06 2.84
CA GLY A 16 -5.73 -10.14 3.98
C GLY A 16 -7.05 -9.39 4.09
N GLY A 17 -7.21 -8.64 5.17
CA GLY A 17 -8.42 -7.86 5.42
C GLY A 17 -8.65 -7.55 6.89
N SER A 18 -9.70 -6.77 7.13
CA SER A 18 -10.15 -6.35 8.45
C SER A 18 -11.66 -6.51 8.58
N SER A 19 -12.14 -6.64 9.82
CA SER A 19 -13.56 -6.68 10.15
C SER A 19 -14.16 -5.27 10.28
N ALA A 20 -15.49 -5.18 10.36
CA ALA A 20 -16.22 -3.91 10.36
C ALA A 20 -15.94 -3.03 11.59
N ASP A 21 -15.52 -3.63 12.70
CA ASP A 21 -15.13 -2.98 13.96
C ASP A 21 -13.67 -2.50 13.97
N ALA A 22 -12.87 -2.83 12.95
CA ALA A 22 -11.53 -2.31 12.82
C ALA A 22 -11.54 -0.79 12.60
N PRO A 23 -10.51 -0.03 13.04
CA PRO A 23 -10.46 1.42 12.86
C PRO A 23 -10.61 1.91 11.42
N ILE A 24 -10.17 1.10 10.44
CA ILE A 24 -10.28 1.40 9.01
C ILE A 24 -11.58 0.86 8.36
N GLY A 25 -12.45 0.22 9.15
CA GLY A 25 -13.62 -0.51 8.69
C GLY A 25 -13.26 -1.86 8.07
N ALA A 26 -14.27 -2.51 7.46
CA ALA A 26 -14.06 -3.80 6.81
C ALA A 26 -13.27 -3.63 5.51
N SER A 27 -12.32 -4.54 5.30
CA SER A 27 -11.50 -4.57 4.09
C SER A 27 -11.20 -5.99 3.63
N ALA A 28 -10.88 -6.14 2.35
CA ALA A 28 -10.38 -7.38 1.77
C ALA A 28 -9.28 -7.08 0.77
N PHE A 29 -8.15 -7.76 0.89
CA PHE A 29 -7.01 -7.68 -0.01
C PHE A 29 -6.97 -8.95 -0.84
N LEU A 30 -6.87 -8.81 -2.16
CA LEU A 30 -6.97 -9.92 -3.10
C LEU A 30 -5.79 -9.94 -4.06
N SER A 31 -5.22 -11.13 -4.27
CA SER A 31 -4.11 -11.36 -5.21
C SER A 31 -4.40 -12.58 -6.08
N SER A 32 -4.10 -12.49 -7.38
CA SER A 32 -4.06 -13.66 -8.27
C SER A 32 -2.73 -14.42 -8.17
N ARG A 33 -1.71 -13.79 -7.60
CA ARG A 33 -0.32 -14.25 -7.50
C ARG A 33 0.27 -13.86 -6.13
N PRO A 34 -0.24 -14.45 -5.03
CA PRO A 34 0.09 -14.06 -3.66
C PRO A 34 1.57 -14.25 -3.28
N GLU A 35 2.31 -15.05 -4.04
CA GLU A 35 3.76 -15.22 -3.87
C GLU A 35 4.58 -14.08 -4.50
N GLU A 36 3.98 -13.30 -5.40
CA GLU A 36 4.64 -12.21 -6.14
C GLU A 36 4.17 -10.82 -5.71
N GLU A 37 2.87 -10.66 -5.44
CA GLU A 37 2.25 -9.39 -5.11
C GLU A 37 1.29 -9.55 -3.93
N SER A 38 1.43 -8.66 -2.95
CA SER A 38 0.64 -8.67 -1.72
C SER A 38 -0.85 -8.59 -2.05
N HIS A 39 -1.21 -7.72 -2.99
CA HIS A 39 -2.56 -7.62 -3.53
C HIS A 39 -2.57 -6.80 -4.81
N GLU A 40 -3.51 -7.14 -5.69
CA GLU A 40 -3.82 -6.36 -6.89
C GLU A 40 -5.11 -5.55 -6.70
N ILE A 41 -5.98 -6.00 -5.80
CA ILE A 41 -7.23 -5.33 -5.46
C ILE A 41 -7.33 -5.23 -3.94
N ALA A 42 -7.51 -4.01 -3.43
CA ALA A 42 -7.93 -3.74 -2.07
C ALA A 42 -9.35 -3.18 -2.07
N LEU A 43 -10.24 -3.83 -1.32
CA LEU A 43 -11.63 -3.41 -1.15
C LEU A 43 -11.79 -2.82 0.24
N PHE A 44 -12.33 -1.61 0.32
CA PHE A 44 -12.59 -0.90 1.58
C PHE A 44 -14.05 -0.50 1.68
N THR A 45 -14.69 -0.74 2.83
CA THR A 45 -16.02 -0.17 3.09
C THR A 45 -15.94 1.33 3.39
N ASN A 46 -14.84 1.79 4.00
CA ASN A 46 -14.57 3.20 4.21
C ASN A 46 -14.14 3.87 2.89
N PRO A 47 -14.91 4.83 2.33
CA PRO A 47 -14.57 5.49 1.08
C PRO A 47 -13.34 6.40 1.19
N GLU A 48 -13.05 6.94 2.38
CA GLU A 48 -11.97 7.93 2.59
C GLU A 48 -10.56 7.36 2.40
N ILE A 49 -10.43 6.04 2.42
CA ILE A 49 -9.16 5.33 2.25
C ILE A 49 -9.07 4.59 0.92
N ARG A 50 -10.07 4.71 0.04
CA ARG A 50 -10.00 4.14 -1.31
C ARG A 50 -9.05 4.97 -2.16
N HIS A 51 -8.17 4.29 -2.88
CA HIS A 51 -7.15 4.93 -3.70
C HIS A 51 -6.82 4.08 -4.92
N VAL A 52 -6.11 4.68 -5.87
CA VAL A 52 -5.43 3.99 -6.96
C VAL A 52 -3.95 3.96 -6.66
N ALA A 53 -3.35 2.77 -6.77
CA ALA A 53 -1.94 2.57 -6.44
C ALA A 53 -1.10 2.33 -7.70
N PHE A 54 0.09 2.92 -7.73
CA PHE A 54 1.11 2.68 -8.76
C PHE A 54 2.38 2.15 -8.11
N ASN A 55 2.87 1.01 -8.61
CA ASN A 55 4.16 0.49 -8.18
C ASN A 55 5.31 1.19 -8.92
N VAL A 56 6.44 1.31 -8.23
CA VAL A 56 7.72 1.72 -8.82
C VAL A 56 8.74 0.60 -8.74
N ALA A 57 9.73 0.63 -9.63
CA ALA A 57 10.69 -0.47 -9.77
C ALA A 57 11.72 -0.50 -8.63
N SER A 58 11.89 0.58 -7.88
CA SER A 58 12.91 0.68 -6.82
C SER A 58 12.55 1.66 -5.72
N LEU A 59 13.14 1.45 -4.54
CA LEU A 59 13.07 2.40 -3.42
C LEU A 59 13.62 3.79 -3.80
N ALA A 60 14.66 3.84 -4.63
CA ALA A 60 15.20 5.10 -5.14
C ALA A 60 14.17 5.87 -5.97
N GLU A 61 13.40 5.16 -6.80
CA GLU A 61 12.33 5.75 -7.60
C GLU A 61 11.18 6.26 -6.72
N LEU A 62 10.77 5.50 -5.69
CA LEU A 62 9.76 5.93 -4.71
C LEU A 62 10.16 7.26 -4.07
N ARG A 63 11.40 7.35 -3.58
CA ARG A 63 11.95 8.58 -2.97
C ARG A 63 12.02 9.73 -3.97
N SER A 64 12.39 9.46 -5.22
CA SER A 64 12.41 10.47 -6.29
C SER A 64 11.01 11.01 -6.60
N PHE A 65 9.98 10.15 -6.63
CA PHE A 65 8.59 10.59 -6.78
C PHE A 65 8.15 11.44 -5.59
N TYR A 66 8.40 10.99 -4.36
CA TYR A 66 8.09 11.74 -3.14
C TYR A 66 8.70 13.16 -3.17
N GLN A 67 10.00 13.28 -3.50
CA GLN A 67 10.67 14.56 -3.61
C GLN A 67 10.05 15.48 -4.67
N ARG A 68 9.60 14.93 -5.82
CA ARG A 68 8.91 15.71 -6.87
C ARG A 68 7.55 16.25 -6.44
N ILE A 69 6.83 15.50 -5.60
CA ILE A 69 5.55 15.92 -5.00
C ILE A 69 5.81 17.04 -3.99
N CYS A 70 6.78 16.88 -3.09
CA CYS A 70 7.17 17.91 -2.12
C CYS A 70 7.66 19.20 -2.79
N ALA A 71 8.46 19.10 -3.85
CA ALA A 71 8.96 20.26 -4.60
C ALA A 71 7.84 21.07 -5.26
N ARG A 72 6.72 20.43 -5.59
CA ARG A 72 5.50 21.07 -6.11
C ARG A 72 4.58 21.59 -5.02
N ARG A 73 4.94 21.41 -3.75
CA ARG A 73 4.13 21.77 -2.57
C ARG A 73 2.75 21.10 -2.57
N LEU A 74 2.66 19.90 -3.16
CA LEU A 74 1.47 19.06 -3.06
C LEU A 74 1.44 18.42 -1.67
N PRO A 75 0.30 18.46 -0.95
CA PRO A 75 0.19 17.84 0.37
C PRO A 75 0.38 16.33 0.28
N VAL A 76 1.34 15.80 1.05
CA VAL A 76 1.43 14.37 1.32
C VAL A 76 0.47 14.07 2.47
N LYS A 77 -0.48 13.18 2.24
CA LYS A 77 -1.48 12.78 3.25
C LYS A 77 -0.90 11.80 4.25
N MET A 78 -0.04 10.90 3.77
CA MET A 78 0.56 9.84 4.57
C MET A 78 1.81 9.30 3.88
N ALA A 79 2.77 8.83 4.67
CA ALA A 79 3.82 7.93 4.23
C ALA A 79 3.87 6.76 5.23
N ALA A 80 3.88 5.53 4.71
CA ALA A 80 3.66 4.34 5.51
C ALA A 80 4.57 3.19 5.09
N ASN A 81 5.00 2.43 6.10
CA ASN A 81 5.57 1.10 5.94
C ASN A 81 4.44 0.08 6.15
N HIS A 82 4.09 -0.64 5.08
CA HIS A 82 3.11 -1.72 5.09
C HIS A 82 3.76 -3.10 5.24
N GLY A 83 5.07 -3.18 5.50
CA GLY A 83 5.85 -4.40 5.53
C GLY A 83 6.08 -4.94 4.12
N ALA A 84 4.99 -5.26 3.41
CA ALA A 84 4.99 -5.70 2.01
C ALA A 84 5.34 -4.58 1.02
N SER A 85 5.06 -3.33 1.37
CA SER A 85 5.40 -2.15 0.57
C SER A 85 5.83 -0.98 1.46
N LEU A 86 6.66 -0.11 0.90
CA LEU A 86 6.83 1.26 1.39
C LEU A 86 6.07 2.18 0.46
N ALA A 87 5.25 3.09 1.01
CA ALA A 87 4.34 3.88 0.21
C ALA A 87 4.17 5.32 0.72
N PHE A 88 3.69 6.20 -0.16
CA PHE A 88 3.14 7.48 0.24
C PHE A 88 1.90 7.84 -0.59
N TYR A 89 1.10 8.73 -0.02
CA TYR A 89 -0.23 9.06 -0.49
C TYR A 89 -0.38 10.56 -0.68
N PHE A 90 -0.99 10.97 -1.79
CA PHE A 90 -1.34 12.35 -2.10
C PHE A 90 -2.61 12.38 -2.95
N ASP A 91 -3.26 13.54 -3.06
CA ASP A 91 -4.39 13.71 -3.97
C ASP A 91 -3.90 14.24 -5.32
N ASP A 92 -4.43 13.69 -6.41
CA ASP A 92 -4.27 14.27 -7.74
C ASP A 92 -5.09 15.57 -7.89
N PRO A 93 -4.96 16.32 -9.01
CA PRO A 93 -5.70 17.57 -9.20
C PRO A 93 -7.23 17.43 -9.20
N ASP A 94 -7.76 16.24 -9.46
CA ASP A 94 -9.20 15.94 -9.47
C ASP A 94 -9.70 15.40 -8.11
N GLY A 95 -8.79 15.25 -7.13
CA GLY A 95 -9.10 14.80 -5.78
C GLY A 95 -9.09 13.28 -5.60
N ASN A 96 -8.59 12.51 -6.58
CA ASN A 96 -8.41 11.08 -6.40
C ASN A 96 -7.19 10.83 -5.50
N MET A 97 -7.36 9.99 -4.48
CA MET A 97 -6.22 9.55 -3.66
C MET A 97 -5.34 8.61 -4.48
N ILE A 98 -4.08 8.99 -4.62
CA ILE A 98 -3.03 8.22 -5.29
C ILE A 98 -2.05 7.68 -4.26
N GLU A 99 -1.78 6.38 -4.33
CA GLU A 99 -0.66 5.74 -3.66
C GLU A 99 0.46 5.51 -4.67
N VAL A 100 1.70 5.86 -4.28
CA VAL A 100 2.90 5.37 -4.96
C VAL A 100 3.64 4.47 -4.00
N TYR A 101 3.92 3.25 -4.43
CA TYR A 101 4.54 2.24 -3.56
C TYR A 101 5.71 1.52 -4.22
N TRP A 102 6.64 1.06 -3.39
CA TRP A 102 7.68 0.12 -3.78
C TRP A 102 7.45 -1.21 -3.02
N PRO A 103 7.30 -2.34 -3.73
CA PRO A 103 7.20 -3.64 -3.07
C PRO A 103 8.56 -4.03 -2.45
N THR A 104 8.53 -4.47 -1.19
CA THR A 104 9.74 -4.83 -0.44
C THR A 104 10.18 -6.27 -0.72
N GLY A 105 9.29 -7.09 -1.29
CA GLY A 105 9.46 -8.53 -1.44
C GLY A 105 9.16 -9.32 -0.17
N VAL A 106 8.75 -8.67 0.91
CA VAL A 106 8.33 -9.32 2.15
C VAL A 106 6.85 -9.67 2.05
N ASN A 107 6.49 -10.93 2.29
CA ASN A 107 5.10 -11.31 2.42
C ASN A 107 4.61 -10.91 3.82
N TYR A 108 3.83 -9.83 3.90
CA TYR A 108 3.27 -9.33 5.14
C TYR A 108 1.76 -9.25 5.02
N ARG A 109 1.05 -9.84 5.99
CA ARG A 109 -0.41 -9.88 5.97
C ARG A 109 -1.00 -8.48 6.14
N GLN A 110 -1.83 -8.07 5.20
CA GLN A 110 -2.52 -6.78 5.24
C GLN A 110 -3.85 -6.86 5.99
N PRO A 111 -4.29 -5.76 6.63
CA PRO A 111 -3.61 -4.45 6.71
C PRO A 111 -2.53 -4.40 7.80
N PHE A 112 -1.36 -3.84 7.49
CA PHE A 112 -0.33 -3.44 8.46
C PHE A 112 0.12 -2.02 8.14
N ILE A 113 0.41 -1.20 9.15
CA ILE A 113 0.84 0.19 8.94
C ILE A 113 1.73 0.68 10.08
N GLU A 114 2.91 1.18 9.70
CA GLU A 114 3.77 1.97 10.57
C GLU A 114 4.12 3.31 9.90
N PRO A 115 4.33 4.39 10.67
CA PRO A 115 4.78 5.67 10.11
C PRO A 115 6.12 5.53 9.38
N LEU A 116 6.25 6.18 8.23
CA LEU A 116 7.47 6.19 7.43
C LEU A 116 7.95 7.62 7.18
N ASP A 117 9.25 7.85 7.36
CA ASP A 117 9.90 9.12 7.00
C ASP A 117 10.75 8.94 5.73
N LEU A 118 10.16 9.25 4.57
CA LEU A 118 10.81 9.14 3.27
C LEU A 118 11.94 10.15 3.04
N THR A 119 12.18 11.08 3.97
CA THR A 119 13.33 11.99 3.90
C THR A 119 14.64 11.33 4.31
N GLN A 120 14.57 10.17 4.97
CA GLN A 120 15.74 9.42 5.39
C GLN A 120 16.54 8.84 4.22
N SER A 121 17.75 8.36 4.52
CA SER A 121 18.60 7.66 3.56
C SER A 121 17.97 6.33 3.14
N GLU A 122 18.33 5.83 1.97
CA GLU A 122 17.85 4.52 1.51
C GLU A 122 18.27 3.39 2.48
N GLU A 123 19.48 3.47 3.04
CA GLU A 123 19.97 2.54 4.04
C GLU A 123 19.09 2.52 5.30
N ALA A 124 18.73 3.69 5.83
CA ALA A 124 17.86 3.80 7.00
C ALA A 124 16.46 3.24 6.71
N LEU A 125 15.89 3.56 5.55
CA LEU A 125 14.59 3.03 5.11
C LEU A 125 14.61 1.51 4.99
N ARG A 126 15.67 0.93 4.40
CA ARG A 126 15.83 -0.52 4.32
C ARG A 126 15.97 -1.17 5.69
N ALA A 127 16.61 -0.50 6.64
CA ALA A 127 16.74 -0.99 8.02
C ALA A 127 15.38 -1.03 8.78
N THR A 128 14.35 -0.33 8.30
CA THR A 128 12.99 -0.43 8.87
C THR A 128 12.25 -1.70 8.46
N LEU A 129 12.72 -2.39 7.41
CA LEU A 129 12.13 -3.64 6.96
C LEU A 129 12.52 -4.76 7.92
N ARG A 130 11.58 -5.18 8.77
CA ARG A 130 11.77 -6.34 9.64
C ARG A 130 11.59 -7.62 8.81
N LEU A 131 12.62 -8.46 8.78
CA LEU A 131 12.58 -9.75 8.07
C LEU A 131 11.98 -10.89 8.91
N ASP A 132 11.63 -10.63 10.18
CA ASP A 132 11.55 -11.68 11.20
C ASP A 132 10.14 -12.13 11.62
N ASP A 133 9.06 -11.50 11.16
CA ASP A 133 7.70 -11.96 11.51
C ASP A 133 7.08 -12.77 10.36
N ARG A 134 7.32 -14.09 10.42
CA ARG A 134 6.65 -15.13 9.61
C ARG A 134 5.30 -15.52 10.18
#